data_AF-A0A2U2B930-F1
#
_entry.id   AF-A0A2U2B930-F1
#
_cell.length_a   1.000
_cell.length_b   1.000
_cell.length_c   1.000
_cell.angle_alpha   90.00
_cell.angle_beta   90.00
_cell.angle_gamma   90.00
#
_symmetry.space_group_name_H-M   'P 1'
#
loop_
_entity.id
_entity.type
_entity.pdbx_description
1 polymer ?
#
loop_
_entity_poly.entity_id
_entity_poly.type
_entity_poly.pdbx_seq_one_letter_code
_entity_poly.pdbx_strand_id
1 'polypeptide(L)' 'MMNLFKKDPKKKLAKQYEKLMQEAYKLSTVNRRLSDEKYAEAEEVVKKIEALKNQKA' A
#
# COMPACT_ATOMS: atom_id res chain seq x y z
N MET A 1 22.58 -17.12 7.75
CA MET A 1 22.08 -17.44 6.39
C MET A 1 21.09 -16.36 5.95
N MET A 2 21.48 -15.49 5.00
CA MET A 2 20.61 -14.45 4.41
C MET A 2 20.22 -14.87 2.98
N ASN A 3 19.19 -15.70 2.84
CA ASN A 3 18.65 -16.10 1.53
C ASN A 3 17.23 -15.55 1.26
N LEU A 4 16.81 -14.47 1.92
CA LEU A 4 15.41 -14.05 1.93
C LEU A 4 15.10 -12.78 1.10
N PHE A 5 15.81 -12.56 0.00
CA PHE A 5 15.43 -11.53 -0.98
C PHE A 5 14.73 -12.14 -2.20
N LYS A 6 13.67 -12.91 -1.96
CA LYS A 6 12.62 -13.03 -2.98
C LYS A 6 11.92 -11.67 -3.03
N LYS A 7 12.10 -10.92 -4.11
CA LYS A 7 11.36 -9.67 -4.38
C LYS A 7 9.90 -10.03 -4.60
N ASP A 8 9.17 -10.29 -3.52
CA ASP A 8 7.75 -10.56 -3.60
C ASP A 8 7.05 -9.24 -3.96
N PRO A 9 6.45 -9.13 -5.17
CA PRO A 9 5.74 -7.92 -5.56
C PRO A 9 4.59 -7.61 -4.59
N LYS A 10 3.99 -8.65 -3.99
CA LYS A 10 2.99 -8.54 -2.92
C LYS A 10 3.54 -7.82 -1.68
N LYS A 11 4.75 -8.14 -1.24
CA LYS A 11 5.40 -7.46 -0.09
C LYS A 11 5.71 -6.00 -0.38
N LYS A 12 6.12 -5.69 -1.62
CA LYS A 12 6.38 -4.30 -2.04
C LYS A 12 5.10 -3.46 -1.99
N LEU A 13 3.99 -3.99 -2.53
CA LEU A 13 2.69 -3.33 -2.50
C LEU A 13 2.14 -3.20 -1.08
N ALA A 14 2.29 -4.23 -0.23
CA ALA A 14 1.88 -4.14 1.17
C ALA A 14 2.62 -3.03 1.94
N LYS A 15 3.94 -2.92 1.76
CA LYS A 15 4.73 -1.82 2.34
C LYS A 15 4.30 -0.45 1.80
N GLN A 16 3.94 -0.37 0.52
CA GLN A 16 3.48 0.87 -0.09
C GLN A 16 2.12 1.31 0.47
N TYR A 17 1.19 0.36 0.63
CA TYR A 17 -0.11 0.61 1.29
C TYR A 17 0.08 1.13 2.72
N GLU A 18 0.93 0.46 3.51
CA GLU A 18 1.19 0.82 4.90
C GLU A 18 1.79 2.23 5.01
N LYS A 19 2.70 2.58 4.10
CA LYS A 19 3.27 3.93 4.01
C LYS A 19 2.21 4.99 3.65
N LEU A 20 1.37 4.72 2.65
CA LEU A 20 0.29 5.61 2.25
C LEU A 20 -0.72 5.84 3.38
N MET A 21 -1.07 4.79 4.13
CA MET A 21 -1.95 4.91 5.29
C MET A 21 -1.33 5.75 6.42
N GLN A 22 -0.04 5.57 6.70
CA GLN A 22 0.65 6.40 7.68
C GLN A 22 0.73 7.87 7.24
N GLU A 23 0.98 8.12 5.96
CA GLU A 23 0.98 9.47 5.39
C GLU A 23 -0.42 10.09 5.43
N ALA A 24 -1.47 9.34 5.07
CA ALA A 24 -2.85 9.78 5.16
C ALA A 24 -3.23 10.13 6.60
N TYR A 25 -2.87 9.29 7.58
CA TYR A 25 -3.12 9.56 8.99
C TYR A 25 -2.42 10.83 9.47
N LYS A 26 -1.14 11.02 9.12
CA LYS A 26 -0.42 12.26 9.44
C LYS A 26 -1.08 13.47 8.79
N LEU A 27 -1.46 13.36 7.52
CA LEU A 27 -2.13 14.41 6.77
C LEU A 27 -3.55 14.68 7.29
N SER A 28 -4.22 13.72 7.93
CA SER A 28 -5.56 13.96 8.49
C SER A 28 -5.57 15.07 9.54
N THR A 29 -4.44 15.28 10.21
CA THR A 29 -4.23 16.33 11.21
C THR A 29 -3.81 17.68 10.61
N VAL A 30 -3.35 17.70 9.36
CA VAL A 30 -2.76 18.89 8.71
C VAL A 30 -3.61 19.37 7.52
N ASN A 31 -4.05 18.45 6.68
CA ASN A 31 -4.79 18.70 5.45
C ASN A 31 -5.69 17.50 5.10
N ARG A 32 -6.99 17.64 5.39
CA ARG A 32 -8.00 16.63 5.12
C ARG A 32 -8.10 16.25 3.64
N ARG A 33 -7.94 17.21 2.73
CA ARG A 33 -8.01 16.95 1.28
C ARG A 33 -6.88 16.04 0.81
N LEU A 34 -5.65 16.31 1.26
CA LEU A 34 -4.49 15.46 0.95
C LEU A 34 -4.57 14.10 1.64
N SER A 35 -5.15 14.04 2.84
CA SER A 35 -5.45 12.77 3.51
C SER A 35 -6.37 11.91 2.65
N ASP A 36 -7.49 12.46 2.19
CA ASP A 36 -8.47 11.75 1.36
C ASP A 36 -7.85 11.24 0.05
N GLU A 37 -6.99 12.03 -0.60
CA GLU A 37 -6.21 11.61 -1.77
C GLU A 37 -5.31 10.39 -1.47
N LYS A 38 -4.62 10.39 -0.32
CA LYS A 38 -3.75 9.27 0.08
C LYS A 38 -4.53 8.02 0.47
N TYR A 39 -5.72 8.17 1.05
CA TYR A 39 -6.64 7.06 1.26
C TYR A 39 -7.07 6.42 -0.06
N ALA A 40 -7.39 7.22 -1.08
CA ALA A 40 -7.75 6.73 -2.41
C ALA A 40 -6.57 6.00 -3.10
N GLU A 41 -5.35 6.56 -3.03
CA GLU A 41 -4.14 5.89 -3.54
C GLU A 41 -3.92 4.52 -2.87
N ALA A 42 -4.18 4.42 -1.56
CA ALA A 42 -4.01 3.19 -0.82
C ALA A 42 -5.05 2.13 -1.20
N GLU A 43 -6.31 2.51 -1.43
CA GLU A 43 -7.35 1.59 -1.94
C GLU A 43 -6.95 0.98 -3.29
N GLU A 44 -6.38 1.77 -4.21
CA GLU A 44 -5.88 1.23 -5.47
C GLU A 44 -4.77 0.19 -5.28
N VAL A 45 -3.89 0.41 -4.30
CA VAL A 45 -2.83 -0.54 -3.96
C VAL A 45 -3.42 -1.85 -3.42
N VAL A 46 -4.47 -1.79 -2.60
CA VAL A 46 -5.20 -2.98 -2.13
C VAL A 46 -5.80 -3.74 -3.30
N LYS A 47 -6.49 -3.06 -4.23
CA LYS A 47 -7.02 -3.67 -5.44
C LYS A 47 -5.94 -4.36 -6.28
N LYS A 48 -4.76 -3.74 -6.40
CA LYS A 48 -3.59 -4.34 -7.09
C LYS A 48 -3.07 -5.59 -6.36
N ILE A 49 -3.06 -5.59 -5.03
CA ILE A 49 -2.67 -6.75 -4.22
C ILE A 49 -3.66 -7.90 -4.40
N GLU A 50 -4.96 -7.60 -4.40
CA GLU A 50 -6.02 -8.60 -4.62
C GLU A 50 -5.98 -9.18 -6.03
N ALA A 51 -5.82 -8.33 -7.05
CA ALA A 51 -5.64 -8.78 -8.42
C ALA A 51 -4.41 -9.71 -8.58
N LEU A 52 -3.30 -9.39 -7.91
CA LEU A 52 -2.09 -10.24 -7.87
C LEU A 52 -2.26 -11.52 -7.04
N LYS A 53 -3.20 -11.54 -6.09
CA LYS A 53 -3.57 -12.78 -5.38
C LYS A 53 -4.42 -13.67 -6.29
N ASN A 54 -5.41 -13.10 -6.98
CA ASN A 54 -6.29 -13.83 -7.88
C ASN A 54 -5.61 -14.31 -9.16
N GLN A 55 -4.66 -13.57 -9.73
CA GLN A 55 -3.88 -14.03 -10.90
C GLN A 55 -2.96 -15.22 -10.64
N LYS A 56 -2.70 -15.56 -9.37
CA LYS A 56 -1.84 -16.69 -8.98
C LYS A 56 -2.62 -17.91 -8.49
N ALA A 57 -3.95 -17.91 -8.61
CA ALA A 57 -4.82 -19.05 -8.37
C ALA A 57 -5.13 -19.74 -9.70
#